data_AF-A0A0N8K2H8-F1
#
_entry.id   AF-A0A0N8K2H8-F1
#
_cell.length_a   1.000
_cell.length_b   1.000
_cell.length_c   1.000
_cell.angle_alpha   90.00
_cell.angle_beta   90.00
_cell.angle_gamma   90.00
#
_symmetry.space_group_name_H-M   'P 1'
#
loop_
_entity.id
_entity.type
_entity.pdbx_description
1 polymer ?
#
loop_
_entity_poly.entity_id
_entity_poly.type
_entity_poly.pdbx_seq_one_letter_code
_entity_poly.pdbx_strand_id
1 'polypeptide(L)'
;MDRSAVAKVGAVASAGVCALFGGVVLAQYIFTKKKRAARKTKIIDMMPQFEKSTVHIRNPEYVEEIICSLIKGGASKLQIITDFDRTLSRFSNNGQRCPTCHNIIDNCKLVTDDCKKQLLKLKEKYYPIEIDPHLPMEEKFHFMVEWYFKSHTLLVEQRLQKDKLPEVVRESEVCLRDGYEQFFDRLHQHDVPVFIFSAGLGDVLEEIIRQAGVYHPNIKVVSNFMDFDE
;
A
#
# COMPACT_ATOMS: atom_id res chain seq x y z
N MET A 1 -63.03 39.93 42.74
CA MET A 1 -62.10 39.27 41.79
C MET A 1 -62.25 37.77 41.95
N ASP A 2 -62.64 37.11 40.87
CA ASP A 2 -63.09 35.71 40.85
C ASP A 2 -61.93 34.72 41.07
N ARG A 3 -61.96 33.99 42.19
CA ARG A 3 -60.93 33.01 42.57
C ARG A 3 -60.90 31.79 41.64
N SER A 4 -61.94 31.55 40.85
CA SER A 4 -62.02 30.42 39.92
C SER A 4 -61.21 30.65 38.63
N ALA A 5 -61.04 31.91 38.21
CA ALA A 5 -60.27 32.28 37.02
C ALA A 5 -58.76 32.07 37.22
N VAL A 6 -58.23 32.37 38.42
CA VAL A 6 -56.80 32.24 38.75
C VAL A 6 -56.36 30.77 38.78
N ALA A 7 -57.21 29.86 39.27
CA ALA A 7 -56.91 28.43 39.31
C ALA A 7 -56.89 27.77 37.91
N LYS A 8 -57.79 28.18 37.00
CA LYS A 8 -57.80 27.69 35.62
C LYS A 8 -56.61 28.18 34.80
N VAL A 9 -56.18 29.42 34.99
CA VAL A 9 -55.01 29.98 34.28
C VAL A 9 -53.70 29.34 34.77
N GLY A 10 -53.57 29.07 36.07
CA GLY A 10 -52.40 28.36 36.63
C GLY A 10 -52.28 26.90 36.17
N ALA A 11 -53.40 26.17 36.12
CA ALA A 11 -53.42 24.78 35.67
C ALA A 11 -53.09 24.67 34.17
N VAL A 12 -53.65 25.55 33.32
CA VAL A 12 -53.38 25.55 31.87
C VAL A 12 -51.94 25.98 31.55
N ALA A 13 -51.38 26.94 32.29
CA ALA A 13 -49.98 27.33 32.15
C ALA A 13 -49.04 26.18 32.59
N SER A 14 -49.33 25.49 33.69
CA SER A 14 -48.51 24.38 34.18
C SER A 14 -48.53 23.14 33.26
N ALA A 15 -49.69 22.82 32.68
CA ALA A 15 -49.84 21.71 31.73
C ALA A 15 -49.16 22.02 30.38
N GLY A 16 -49.28 23.26 29.88
CA GLY A 16 -48.61 23.72 28.66
C GLY A 16 -47.08 23.69 28.79
N VAL A 17 -46.56 24.12 29.95
CA VAL A 17 -45.13 24.07 30.25
C VAL A 17 -44.63 22.63 30.38
N CYS A 18 -45.33 21.74 31.09
CA CYS A 18 -44.93 20.32 31.19
C CYS A 18 -44.96 19.60 29.84
N ALA A 19 -45.95 19.89 28.99
CA ALA A 19 -46.03 19.32 27.64
C ALA A 19 -44.90 19.80 26.72
N LEU A 20 -44.53 21.10 26.81
CA LEU A 20 -43.40 21.66 26.07
C LEU A 20 -42.06 21.05 26.53
N PHE A 21 -41.82 20.97 27.84
CA PHE A 21 -40.59 20.36 28.36
C PHE A 21 -40.52 18.85 28.04
N GLY A 22 -41.62 18.11 28.21
CA GLY A 22 -41.68 16.70 27.84
C GLY A 22 -41.47 16.46 26.35
N GLY A 23 -42.05 17.31 25.49
CA GLY A 23 -41.87 17.27 24.04
C GLY A 23 -40.42 17.56 23.61
N VAL A 24 -39.76 18.55 24.22
CA VAL A 24 -38.37 18.89 23.93
C VAL A 24 -37.42 17.78 24.37
N VAL A 25 -37.63 17.20 25.56
CA VAL A 25 -36.82 16.07 26.06
C VAL A 25 -37.00 14.84 25.19
N LEU A 26 -38.23 14.53 24.78
CA LEU A 26 -38.51 13.41 23.89
C LEU A 26 -37.91 13.63 22.49
N ALA A 27 -38.01 14.85 21.95
CA ALA A 27 -37.39 15.20 20.68
C ALA A 27 -35.85 15.13 20.74
N GLN A 28 -35.23 15.62 21.82
CA GLN A 28 -33.79 15.48 22.05
C GLN A 28 -33.39 14.02 22.21
N TYR A 29 -34.17 13.20 22.91
CA TYR A 29 -33.92 11.76 23.07
C TYR A 29 -34.03 11.02 21.74
N ILE A 30 -35.07 11.29 20.93
CA ILE A 30 -35.23 10.70 19.60
C ILE A 30 -34.12 11.17 18.66
N PHE A 31 -33.75 12.45 18.70
CA PHE A 31 -32.67 13.00 17.89
C PHE A 31 -31.30 12.45 18.27
N THR A 32 -31.00 12.31 19.56
CA THR A 32 -29.77 11.67 20.05
C THR A 32 -29.76 10.17 19.75
N LYS A 33 -30.89 9.47 19.91
CA LYS A 33 -31.00 8.04 19.55
C LYS A 33 -30.88 7.81 18.05
N LYS A 34 -31.44 8.69 17.21
CA LYS A 34 -31.21 8.70 15.75
C LYS A 34 -29.76 9.02 15.41
N LYS A 35 -29.12 10.02 16.04
CA LYS A 35 -27.68 10.30 15.88
C LYS A 35 -26.81 9.11 16.29
N ARG A 36 -27.17 8.41 17.37
CA ARG A 36 -26.43 7.26 17.91
C ARG A 36 -26.65 5.98 17.09
N ALA A 37 -27.86 5.80 16.54
CA ALA A 37 -28.16 4.72 15.58
C ALA A 37 -27.60 5.00 14.17
N ALA A 38 -27.48 6.26 13.78
CA ALA A 38 -26.84 6.68 12.52
C ALA A 38 -25.30 6.67 12.62
N ARG A 39 -24.73 6.80 13.81
CA ARG A 39 -23.31 6.58 14.07
C ARG A 39 -23.05 5.07 14.17
N LYS A 40 -23.19 4.35 13.04
CA LYS A 40 -22.47 3.10 12.86
C LYS A 40 -20.99 3.44 13.07
N THR A 41 -20.36 2.87 14.08
CA THR A 41 -18.94 3.09 14.31
C THR A 41 -18.22 2.56 13.07
N LYS A 42 -17.58 3.46 12.32
CA LYS A 42 -16.95 3.09 11.06
C LYS A 42 -15.71 2.26 11.36
N ILE A 43 -15.45 1.20 10.60
CA ILE A 43 -14.24 0.35 10.79
C ILE A 43 -12.97 1.21 10.77
N ILE A 44 -12.93 2.18 9.85
CA ILE A 44 -11.81 3.10 9.66
C ILE A 44 -11.59 3.97 10.90
N ASP A 45 -12.66 4.41 11.59
CA ASP A 45 -12.57 5.22 12.81
C ASP A 45 -12.15 4.40 14.05
N MET A 46 -12.14 3.06 13.95
CA MET A 46 -11.80 2.15 15.05
C MET A 46 -10.41 1.54 14.93
N MET A 47 -9.72 1.77 13.82
CA MET A 47 -8.43 1.15 13.50
C MET A 47 -7.31 2.20 13.56
N PRO A 48 -6.44 2.20 14.58
CA PRO A 48 -5.37 3.19 14.74
C PRO A 48 -4.42 3.30 13.55
N GLN A 49 -4.34 2.24 12.73
CA GLN A 49 -3.55 2.22 11.50
C GLN A 49 -4.03 3.27 10.48
N PHE A 50 -5.33 3.58 10.45
CA PHE A 50 -5.93 4.57 9.56
C PHE A 50 -5.81 6.01 10.06
N GLU A 51 -5.46 6.21 11.33
CA GLU A 51 -5.29 7.55 11.93
C GLU A 51 -3.89 8.15 11.68
N LYS A 52 -2.98 7.38 11.08
CA LYS A 52 -1.62 7.84 10.79
C LYS A 52 -1.64 8.99 9.77
N SER A 53 -0.79 9.99 9.98
CA SER A 53 -0.66 11.16 9.08
C SER A 53 -0.23 10.82 7.64
N THR A 54 0.31 9.62 7.43
CA THR A 54 0.73 9.09 6.12
C THR A 54 -0.41 8.43 5.35
N VAL A 55 -1.62 8.32 5.92
CA VAL A 55 -2.78 7.69 5.29
C VAL A 55 -3.68 8.79 4.73
N HIS A 56 -3.85 8.79 3.41
CA HIS A 56 -4.71 9.75 2.70
C HIS A 56 -5.79 8.97 1.94
N ILE A 57 -7.05 9.13 2.36
CA ILE A 57 -8.20 8.44 1.75
C ILE A 57 -9.15 9.47 1.17
N ARG A 58 -9.39 9.39 -0.15
CA ARG A 58 -10.29 10.31 -0.86
C ARG A 58 -11.76 10.12 -0.48
N ASN A 59 -12.21 8.87 -0.33
CA ASN A 59 -13.58 8.51 0.01
C ASN A 59 -13.60 7.42 1.09
N PRO A 60 -13.66 7.80 2.38
CA PRO A 60 -13.62 6.86 3.49
C PRO A 60 -14.78 5.87 3.50
N GLU A 61 -16.00 6.32 3.17
CA GLU A 61 -17.19 5.48 3.12
C GLU A 61 -17.03 4.33 2.12
N TYR A 62 -16.53 4.64 0.92
CA TYR A 62 -16.30 3.63 -0.11
C TYR A 62 -15.20 2.63 0.27
N VAL A 63 -14.11 3.10 0.90
CA VAL A 63 -13.06 2.21 1.41
C VAL A 63 -13.62 1.28 2.49
N GLU A 64 -14.49 1.77 3.36
CA GLU A 64 -15.14 0.95 4.38
C GLU A 64 -16.04 -0.15 3.78
N GLU A 65 -16.78 0.16 2.71
CA GLU A 65 -17.58 -0.83 1.97
C GLU A 65 -16.69 -1.93 1.36
N ILE A 66 -15.54 -1.56 0.81
CA ILE A 66 -14.55 -2.52 0.30
C ILE A 66 -14.04 -3.41 1.44
N ILE A 67 -13.58 -2.83 2.56
CA ILE A 67 -13.06 -3.60 3.71
C ILE A 67 -14.14 -4.55 4.26
N CYS A 68 -15.38 -4.07 4.41
CA CYS A 68 -16.50 -4.93 4.84
C CYS A 68 -16.72 -6.11 3.88
N SER A 69 -16.56 -5.88 2.58
CA SER A 69 -16.73 -6.91 1.56
C SER A 69 -15.58 -7.93 1.61
N LEU A 70 -14.34 -7.48 1.82
CA LEU A 70 -13.18 -8.35 2.02
C LEU A 70 -13.35 -9.24 3.27
N ILE A 71 -13.81 -8.66 4.39
CA ILE A 71 -14.09 -9.41 5.64
C ILE A 71 -15.18 -10.46 5.40
N LYS A 72 -16.28 -10.11 4.73
CA LYS A 72 -17.37 -11.05 4.41
C LYS A 72 -16.93 -12.17 3.48
N GLY A 73 -16.01 -11.89 2.55
CA GLY A 73 -15.47 -12.89 1.62
C GLY A 73 -14.52 -13.87 2.30
N GLY A 74 -13.76 -13.41 3.29
CA GLY A 74 -12.77 -14.21 4.01
C GLY A 74 -11.61 -14.67 3.11
N ALA A 75 -10.72 -15.50 3.66
CA ALA A 75 -9.51 -15.97 2.97
C ALA A 75 -9.82 -16.67 1.63
N SER A 76 -10.88 -17.48 1.58
CA SER A 76 -11.27 -18.24 0.39
C SER A 76 -11.61 -17.40 -0.86
N LYS A 77 -11.83 -16.08 -0.69
CA LYS A 77 -12.14 -15.15 -1.77
C LYS A 77 -11.11 -14.03 -1.91
N LEU A 78 -10.01 -14.10 -1.14
CA LEU A 78 -8.95 -13.11 -1.16
C LEU A 78 -7.82 -13.57 -2.08
N GLN A 79 -7.25 -12.64 -2.83
CA GLN A 79 -5.95 -12.78 -3.49
C GLN A 79 -5.22 -11.46 -3.40
N ILE A 80 -3.89 -11.50 -3.46
CA ILE A 80 -3.04 -10.33 -3.45
C ILE A 80 -2.37 -10.20 -4.81
N ILE A 81 -2.47 -9.02 -5.41
CA ILE A 81 -1.67 -8.62 -6.58
C ILE A 81 -0.86 -7.42 -6.13
N THR A 82 0.46 -7.51 -6.20
CA THR A 82 1.34 -6.49 -5.63
C THR A 82 2.59 -6.30 -6.48
N ASP A 83 3.04 -5.05 -6.56
CA ASP A 83 4.38 -4.73 -7.06
C ASP A 83 5.44 -5.04 -5.98
N PHE A 84 6.72 -5.05 -6.35
CA PHE A 84 7.82 -5.33 -5.44
C PHE A 84 8.62 -4.08 -5.06
N ASP A 85 9.24 -3.43 -6.05
CA ASP A 85 10.19 -2.35 -5.80
C ASP A 85 9.46 -1.11 -5.26
N ARG A 86 9.86 -0.61 -4.09
CA ARG A 86 9.22 0.53 -3.39
C ARG A 86 7.82 0.25 -2.83
N THR A 87 7.25 -0.90 -3.16
CA THR A 87 5.99 -1.41 -2.65
C THR A 87 6.23 -2.36 -1.47
N LEU A 88 6.77 -3.55 -1.73
CA LEU A 88 7.21 -4.50 -0.69
C LEU A 88 8.60 -4.15 -0.14
N SER A 89 9.48 -3.65 -1.00
CA SER A 89 10.77 -3.08 -0.59
C SER A 89 10.63 -1.62 -0.16
N ARG A 90 11.52 -1.16 0.72
CA ARG A 90 11.54 0.22 1.20
C ARG A 90 11.97 1.17 0.09
N PHE A 91 11.50 2.41 0.19
CA PHE A 91 11.98 3.51 -0.63
C PHE A 91 13.28 4.11 -0.10
N SER A 92 13.37 4.27 1.22
CA SER A 92 14.57 4.73 1.92
C SER A 92 14.68 4.07 3.29
N ASN A 93 15.90 4.04 3.81
CA ASN A 93 16.24 3.58 5.15
C ASN A 93 17.26 4.54 5.74
N ASN A 94 16.99 5.09 6.94
CA ASN A 94 17.87 6.05 7.62
C ASN A 94 18.35 7.23 6.76
N GLY A 95 17.46 7.79 5.93
CA GLY A 95 17.76 8.92 5.04
C GLY A 95 18.45 8.55 3.72
N GLN A 96 18.88 7.29 3.55
CA GLN A 96 19.48 6.79 2.32
C GLN A 96 18.42 6.09 1.45
N ARG A 97 18.50 6.27 0.13
CA ARG A 97 17.61 5.59 -0.83
C ARG A 97 18.00 4.11 -0.88
N CYS A 98 17.05 3.21 -0.60
CA CYS A 98 17.28 1.77 -0.76
C CYS A 98 17.46 1.43 -2.24
N PRO A 99 18.12 0.31 -2.61
CA PRO A 99 18.21 -0.11 -3.99
C PRO A 99 16.87 -0.70 -4.49
N THR A 100 16.59 -0.62 -5.79
CA THR A 100 15.63 -1.52 -6.49
C THR A 100 16.32 -2.83 -6.86
N CYS A 101 15.59 -3.82 -7.41
CA CYS A 101 16.20 -5.04 -7.95
C CYS A 101 17.31 -4.74 -8.97
N HIS A 102 17.09 -3.81 -9.89
CA HIS A 102 18.15 -3.35 -10.81
C HIS A 102 19.31 -2.70 -10.08
N ASN A 103 19.06 -1.80 -9.12
CA ASN A 103 20.16 -1.12 -8.43
C ASN A 103 21.01 -2.04 -7.56
N ILE A 104 20.49 -3.20 -7.14
CA ILE A 104 21.31 -4.24 -6.49
C ILE A 104 22.37 -4.73 -7.47
N ILE A 105 21.99 -5.00 -8.72
CA ILE A 105 22.94 -5.41 -9.76
C ILE A 105 23.83 -4.25 -10.19
N ASP A 106 23.27 -3.08 -10.49
CA ASP A 106 24.02 -1.91 -10.96
C ASP A 106 25.19 -1.57 -10.02
N ASN A 107 24.97 -1.68 -8.70
CA ASN A 107 25.96 -1.28 -7.70
C ASN A 107 26.88 -2.41 -7.24
N CYS A 108 26.63 -3.66 -7.65
CA CYS A 108 27.41 -4.80 -7.15
C CYS A 108 28.86 -4.79 -7.64
N LYS A 109 29.70 -5.61 -7.01
CA LYS A 109 31.13 -5.73 -7.33
C LYS A 109 31.40 -6.37 -8.70
N LEU A 110 30.41 -7.08 -9.27
CA LEU A 110 30.53 -7.74 -10.57
C LEU A 110 30.38 -6.78 -11.75
N VAL A 111 29.78 -5.60 -11.52
CA VAL A 111 29.63 -4.56 -12.54
C VAL A 111 30.82 -3.61 -12.47
N THR A 112 31.49 -3.40 -13.60
CA THR A 112 32.63 -2.50 -13.72
C THR A 112 32.25 -1.04 -13.48
N ASP A 113 33.17 -0.22 -12.97
CA ASP A 113 32.92 1.21 -12.73
C ASP A 113 32.56 1.99 -14.01
N ASP A 114 33.05 1.54 -15.16
CA ASP A 114 32.65 2.14 -16.44
C ASP A 114 31.18 1.86 -16.76
N CYS A 115 30.75 0.61 -16.63
CA CYS A 115 29.35 0.23 -16.82
C CYS A 115 28.44 0.96 -15.81
N LYS A 116 28.85 1.09 -14.54
CA LYS A 116 28.14 1.90 -13.52
C LYS A 116 27.91 3.34 -13.97
N LYS A 117 28.93 3.98 -14.55
CA LYS A 117 28.81 5.35 -15.08
C LYS A 117 27.86 5.41 -16.27
N GLN A 118 27.84 4.39 -17.13
CA GLN A 118 26.91 4.32 -18.26
C GLN A 118 25.45 4.14 -17.79
N LEU A 119 25.22 3.22 -16.85
CA LEU A 119 23.91 2.99 -16.22
C LEU A 119 23.41 4.25 -15.49
N LEU A 120 24.29 4.95 -14.77
CA LEU A 120 23.96 6.22 -14.13
C LEU A 120 23.52 7.28 -15.16
N LYS A 121 24.25 7.42 -16.28
CA LYS A 121 23.87 8.35 -17.37
C LYS A 121 22.52 8.00 -17.98
N LEU A 122 22.21 6.71 -18.17
CA LEU A 122 20.88 6.28 -18.63
C LEU A 122 19.81 6.71 -17.62
N LYS A 123 20.02 6.44 -16.33
CA LYS A 123 19.09 6.85 -15.28
C LYS A 123 18.88 8.36 -15.23
N GLU A 124 19.95 9.15 -15.29
CA GLU A 124 19.88 10.62 -15.30
C GLU A 124 19.10 11.17 -16.50
N LYS A 125 19.13 10.46 -17.64
CA LYS A 125 18.34 10.80 -18.83
C LYS A 125 16.87 10.40 -18.70
N TYR A 126 16.60 9.15 -18.33
CA TYR A 126 15.26 8.55 -18.44
C TYR A 126 14.39 8.71 -17.19
N TYR A 127 14.97 8.75 -16.00
CA TYR A 127 14.20 8.90 -14.76
C TYR A 127 13.41 10.21 -14.69
N PRO A 128 13.95 11.38 -15.11
CA PRO A 128 13.15 12.61 -15.18
C PRO A 128 11.92 12.47 -16.09
N ILE A 129 12.03 11.70 -17.18
CA ILE A 129 10.94 11.43 -18.13
C ILE A 129 9.88 10.52 -17.49
N GLU A 130 10.31 9.47 -16.78
CA GLU A 130 9.42 8.56 -16.04
C GLU A 130 8.49 9.32 -15.10
N ILE A 131 9.06 10.24 -14.30
CA ILE A 131 8.33 10.94 -13.25
C ILE A 131 7.65 12.24 -13.71
N ASP A 132 7.81 12.64 -14.98
CA ASP A 132 7.27 13.91 -15.48
C ASP A 132 5.73 13.92 -15.44
N PRO A 133 5.07 14.74 -14.60
CA PRO A 133 3.61 14.75 -14.50
C PRO A 133 2.92 15.34 -15.73
N HIS A 134 3.67 16.00 -16.63
CA HIS A 134 3.14 16.67 -17.81
C HIS A 134 3.22 15.82 -19.08
N LEU A 135 4.02 14.75 -19.07
CA LEU A 135 4.18 13.87 -20.22
C LEU A 135 3.11 12.75 -20.21
N PRO A 136 2.39 12.52 -21.33
CA PRO A 136 1.42 11.42 -21.43
C PRO A 136 2.06 10.04 -21.24
N MET A 137 1.28 9.10 -20.73
CA MET A 137 1.74 7.73 -20.49
C MET A 137 2.22 7.03 -21.77
N GLU A 138 1.52 7.27 -22.89
CA GLU A 138 1.84 6.70 -24.21
C GLU A 138 3.21 7.16 -24.70
N GLU A 139 3.56 8.44 -24.47
CA GLU A 139 4.88 8.97 -24.82
C GLU A 139 5.97 8.40 -23.91
N LYS A 140 5.71 8.31 -22.59
CA LYS A 140 6.63 7.70 -21.63
C LYS A 140 6.95 6.25 -21.97
N PHE A 141 5.97 5.50 -22.45
CA PHE A 141 6.10 4.07 -22.74
C PHE A 141 7.30 3.77 -23.64
N HIS A 142 7.46 4.51 -24.74
CA HIS A 142 8.58 4.32 -25.67
C HIS A 142 9.94 4.58 -25.01
N PHE A 143 10.03 5.61 -24.16
CA PHE A 143 11.24 5.90 -23.42
C PHE A 143 11.57 4.85 -22.36
N MET A 144 10.57 4.29 -21.70
CA MET A 144 10.78 3.21 -20.71
C MET A 144 11.28 1.94 -21.40
N VAL A 145 10.71 1.57 -22.55
CA VAL A 145 11.20 0.44 -23.36
C VAL A 145 12.66 0.65 -23.77
N GLU A 146 13.00 1.85 -24.28
CA GLU A 146 14.37 2.18 -24.67
C GLU A 146 15.34 2.11 -23.47
N TRP A 147 14.93 2.64 -22.31
CA TRP A 147 15.75 2.63 -21.10
C TRP A 147 16.03 1.22 -20.61
N TYR A 148 15.01 0.37 -20.52
CA TYR A 148 15.16 -1.02 -20.10
C TYR A 148 16.06 -1.78 -21.07
N PHE A 149 15.81 -1.66 -22.38
CA PHE A 149 16.62 -2.32 -23.40
C PHE A 149 18.10 -1.94 -23.32
N LYS A 150 18.41 -0.65 -23.15
CA LYS A 150 19.79 -0.17 -23.02
C LYS A 150 20.44 -0.62 -21.72
N SER A 151 19.72 -0.55 -20.61
CA SER A 151 20.24 -0.95 -19.30
C SER A 151 20.54 -2.45 -19.28
N HIS A 152 19.61 -3.28 -19.78
CA HIS A 152 19.79 -4.73 -19.85
C HIS A 152 20.92 -5.12 -20.80
N THR A 153 21.06 -4.47 -21.96
CA THR A 153 22.20 -4.70 -22.87
C THR A 153 23.54 -4.49 -22.14
N LEU A 154 23.69 -3.40 -21.39
CA LEU A 154 24.91 -3.13 -20.62
C LEU A 154 25.17 -4.17 -19.53
N LEU A 155 24.12 -4.66 -18.87
CA LEU A 155 24.24 -5.70 -17.84
C LEU A 155 24.63 -7.06 -18.42
N VAL A 156 24.10 -7.42 -19.60
CA VAL A 156 24.49 -8.65 -20.33
C VAL A 156 25.98 -8.62 -20.68
N GLU A 157 26.52 -7.46 -21.08
CA GLU A 157 27.96 -7.30 -21.36
C GLU A 157 28.85 -7.55 -20.14
N GLN A 158 28.33 -7.41 -18.91
CA GLN A 158 29.08 -7.70 -17.69
C GLN A 158 29.21 -9.20 -17.40
N ARG A 159 28.49 -10.07 -18.13
CA ARG A 159 28.54 -11.54 -17.98
C ARG A 159 28.35 -12.00 -16.53
N LEU A 160 27.28 -11.52 -15.91
CA LEU A 160 26.93 -11.86 -14.53
C LEU A 160 26.71 -13.37 -14.40
N GLN A 161 27.29 -13.97 -13.36
CA GLN A 161 27.15 -15.39 -13.09
C GLN A 161 25.97 -15.65 -12.15
N LYS A 162 25.10 -16.59 -12.50
CA LYS A 162 23.88 -16.91 -11.74
C LYS A 162 24.17 -17.32 -10.30
N ASP A 163 25.23 -18.09 -10.08
CA ASP A 163 25.65 -18.57 -8.76
C ASP A 163 26.13 -17.47 -7.82
N LYS A 164 26.45 -16.28 -8.35
CA LYS A 164 26.86 -15.10 -7.57
C LYS A 164 25.71 -14.21 -7.14
N LEU A 165 24.51 -14.37 -7.71
CA LEU A 165 23.35 -13.56 -7.33
C LEU A 165 23.02 -13.62 -5.82
N PRO A 166 23.08 -14.78 -5.14
CA PRO A 166 22.88 -14.85 -3.69
C PRO A 166 23.88 -14.02 -2.89
N GLU A 167 25.14 -13.93 -3.34
CA GLU A 167 26.15 -13.09 -2.69
C GLU A 167 25.84 -11.61 -2.94
N VAL A 168 25.55 -11.24 -4.19
CA VAL A 168 25.20 -9.87 -4.58
C VAL A 168 23.99 -9.33 -3.80
N VAL A 169 22.94 -10.13 -3.63
CA VAL A 169 21.76 -9.72 -2.85
C VAL A 169 22.10 -9.53 -1.38
N ARG A 170 22.88 -10.46 -0.81
CA ARG A 170 23.26 -10.44 0.61
C ARG A 170 24.14 -9.27 0.99
N GLU A 171 25.01 -8.84 0.08
CA GLU A 171 25.88 -7.68 0.26
C GLU A 171 25.18 -6.34 -0.05
N SER A 172 23.92 -6.37 -0.50
CA SER A 172 23.18 -5.16 -0.84
C SER A 172 22.47 -4.54 0.36
N GLU A 173 22.16 -3.25 0.25
CA GLU A 173 21.40 -2.49 1.26
C GLU A 173 19.87 -2.60 1.05
N VAL A 174 19.40 -3.70 0.44
CA VAL A 174 17.97 -3.93 0.22
C VAL A 174 17.26 -4.11 1.56
N CYS A 175 16.08 -3.50 1.69
CA CYS A 175 15.27 -3.59 2.90
C CYS A 175 13.82 -3.82 2.52
N LEU A 176 13.16 -4.82 3.13
CA LEU A 176 11.71 -4.98 3.06
C LEU A 176 11.02 -4.01 4.03
N ARG A 177 9.76 -3.66 3.76
CA ARG A 177 8.96 -2.79 4.64
C ARG A 177 8.72 -3.44 5.99
N ASP A 178 8.55 -2.62 7.03
CA ASP A 178 8.18 -3.08 8.36
C ASP A 178 6.91 -3.95 8.30
N GLY A 179 6.93 -5.09 9.00
CA GLY A 179 5.83 -6.04 9.04
C GLY A 179 5.75 -7.01 7.86
N TYR A 180 6.77 -7.09 7.01
CA TYR A 180 6.78 -8.01 5.86
C TYR A 180 6.63 -9.48 6.27
N GLU A 181 7.29 -9.92 7.36
CA GLU A 181 7.18 -11.30 7.87
C GLU A 181 5.72 -11.63 8.18
N GLN A 182 5.06 -10.80 8.99
CA GLN A 182 3.65 -10.97 9.34
C GLN A 182 2.75 -10.94 8.09
N PHE A 183 3.04 -10.10 7.11
CA PHE A 183 2.28 -10.03 5.87
C PHE A 183 2.35 -11.35 5.10
N PHE A 184 3.54 -11.84 4.80
CA PHE A 184 3.72 -13.08 4.05
C PHE A 184 3.24 -14.30 4.82
N ASP A 185 3.58 -14.41 6.10
CA ASP A 185 3.24 -15.58 6.92
C ASP A 185 1.74 -15.71 7.15
N ARG A 186 1.02 -14.60 7.35
CA ARG A 186 -0.44 -14.63 7.49
C ARG A 186 -1.12 -15.05 6.19
N LEU A 187 -0.64 -14.56 5.06
CA LEU A 187 -1.17 -14.95 3.76
C LEU A 187 -0.91 -16.43 3.49
N HIS A 188 0.29 -16.91 3.80
CA HIS A 188 0.65 -18.32 3.67
C HIS A 188 -0.17 -19.23 4.59
N GLN A 189 -0.33 -18.87 5.87
CA GLN A 189 -1.15 -19.61 6.85
C GLN A 189 -2.59 -19.82 6.41
N HIS A 190 -3.13 -18.90 5.61
CA HIS A 190 -4.49 -18.95 5.11
C HIS A 190 -4.60 -19.35 3.63
N ASP A 191 -3.49 -19.80 3.04
CA ASP A 191 -3.39 -20.20 1.63
C ASP A 191 -3.92 -19.13 0.66
N VAL A 192 -3.68 -17.86 0.97
CA VAL A 192 -4.09 -16.73 0.13
C VAL A 192 -3.09 -16.60 -1.02
N PRO A 193 -3.52 -16.68 -2.29
CA PRO A 193 -2.61 -16.52 -3.43
C PRO A 193 -1.99 -15.11 -3.45
N VAL A 194 -0.67 -15.06 -3.63
CA VAL A 194 0.08 -13.80 -3.77
C VAL A 194 0.75 -13.77 -5.13
N PHE A 195 0.35 -12.83 -5.97
CA PHE A 195 0.92 -12.58 -7.28
C PHE A 195 1.78 -11.32 -7.22
N ILE A 196 3.10 -11.51 -7.20
CA ILE A 196 4.06 -10.41 -7.25
C ILE A 196 4.34 -10.11 -8.73
N PHE A 197 3.85 -8.97 -9.21
CA PHE A 197 4.05 -8.50 -10.58
C PHE A 197 5.01 -7.32 -10.57
N SER A 198 6.27 -7.57 -10.93
CA SER A 198 7.33 -6.57 -10.84
C SER A 198 7.97 -6.29 -12.20
N ALA A 199 8.18 -5.01 -12.51
CA ALA A 199 9.03 -4.59 -13.62
C ALA A 199 10.54 -4.71 -13.31
N GLY A 200 10.93 -5.17 -12.11
CA GLY A 200 12.32 -5.38 -11.70
C GLY A 200 13.01 -6.58 -12.36
N LEU A 201 13.97 -7.17 -11.64
CA LEU A 201 14.70 -8.37 -12.05
C LEU A 201 14.21 -9.56 -11.22
N GLY A 202 13.65 -10.57 -11.89
CA GLY A 202 12.97 -11.70 -11.25
C GLY A 202 13.88 -12.53 -10.34
N ASP A 203 15.06 -12.92 -10.82
CA ASP A 203 16.02 -13.72 -10.05
C ASP A 203 16.49 -13.00 -8.78
N VAL A 204 16.67 -11.67 -8.87
CA VAL A 204 17.06 -10.83 -7.74
C VAL A 204 15.91 -10.72 -6.74
N LEU A 205 14.69 -10.47 -7.20
CA LEU A 205 13.49 -10.43 -6.38
C LEU A 205 13.32 -11.75 -5.60
N GLU A 206 13.34 -12.88 -6.31
CA GLU A 206 13.19 -14.20 -5.71
C GLU A 206 14.24 -14.45 -4.64
N GLU A 207 15.49 -14.08 -4.90
CA GLU A 207 16.58 -14.26 -3.95
C GLU A 207 16.41 -13.37 -2.71
N ILE A 208 15.91 -12.13 -2.86
CA ILE A 208 15.60 -11.25 -1.71
C ILE A 208 14.58 -11.92 -0.79
N ILE A 209 13.43 -12.36 -1.33
CA ILE A 209 12.36 -12.95 -0.51
C ILE A 209 12.74 -14.34 0.01
N ARG A 210 13.63 -15.05 -0.69
CA ARG A 210 14.20 -16.33 -0.23
C ARG A 210 15.13 -16.15 0.95
N GLN A 211 16.08 -15.21 0.87
CA GLN A 211 16.99 -14.90 1.99
C GLN A 211 16.25 -14.32 3.20
N ALA A 212 15.17 -13.58 2.97
CA ALA A 212 14.28 -13.09 4.02
C ALA A 212 13.37 -14.17 4.63
N GLY A 213 13.40 -15.41 4.12
CA GLY A 213 12.63 -16.53 4.67
C GLY A 213 11.12 -16.48 4.40
N VAL A 214 10.67 -15.67 3.44
CA VAL A 214 9.25 -15.41 3.16
C VAL A 214 8.81 -15.84 1.76
N TYR A 215 9.67 -16.54 1.00
CA TYR A 215 9.29 -17.10 -0.29
C TYR A 215 8.48 -18.40 -0.15
N HIS A 216 7.22 -18.24 0.24
CA HIS A 216 6.27 -19.32 0.50
C HIS A 216 5.64 -19.89 -0.80
N PRO A 217 5.13 -21.14 -0.79
CA PRO A 217 4.52 -21.79 -1.96
C PRO A 217 3.29 -21.08 -2.57
N ASN A 218 2.58 -20.25 -1.80
CA ASN A 218 1.42 -19.47 -2.28
C ASN A 218 1.82 -18.22 -3.08
N ILE A 219 3.13 -17.96 -3.24
CA ILE A 219 3.65 -16.80 -3.95
C ILE A 219 4.02 -17.19 -5.39
N LYS A 220 3.48 -16.45 -6.35
CA LYS A 220 3.87 -16.48 -7.76
C LYS A 220 4.54 -15.17 -8.13
N VAL A 221 5.76 -15.24 -8.65
CA VAL A 221 6.48 -14.09 -9.18
C VAL A 221 6.36 -14.05 -10.71
N VAL A 222 6.03 -12.88 -11.24
CA VAL A 222 6.12 -12.53 -12.67
C VAL A 222 6.94 -11.25 -12.79
N SER A 223 8.08 -11.36 -13.45
CA SER A 223 9.05 -10.27 -13.62
C SER A 223 9.97 -10.54 -14.81
N ASN A 224 10.98 -9.69 -15.03
CA ASN A 224 12.01 -9.90 -16.03
C ASN A 224 13.06 -10.88 -15.47
N PHE A 225 12.91 -12.16 -15.79
CA PHE A 225 13.89 -13.18 -15.41
C PHE A 225 15.09 -13.16 -16.37
N MET A 226 16.28 -13.34 -15.82
CA MET A 226 17.52 -13.41 -16.57
C MET A 226 17.60 -14.75 -17.30
N ASP A 227 18.08 -14.70 -18.54
CA ASP A 227 18.45 -15.88 -19.31
C ASP A 227 19.97 -16.04 -19.24
N PHE A 228 20.44 -17.25 -18.90
CA PHE A 228 21.86 -17.56 -18.72
C PHE A 228 22.30 -18.59 -19.75
N ASP A 229 23.52 -18.44 -20.26
CA ASP A 229 24.16 -19.47 -21.07
C ASP A 229 24.51 -20.72 -20.23
N GLU A 230 24.73 -21.84 -20.93
CA GLU A 230 25.18 -23.10 -20.33
C GLU A 230 26.67 -23.08 -19.95
#